data_AF-A0A951MKJ3-F1
#
_entry.id   AF-A0A951MKJ3-F1
#
_cell.length_a   1.000
_cell.length_b   1.000
_cell.length_c   1.000
_cell.angle_alpha   90.00
_cell.angle_beta   90.00
_cell.angle_gamma   90.00
#
_symmetry.space_group_name_H-M   'P 1'
#
loop_
_entity.id
_entity.type
_entity.pdbx_description
1 polymer ?
#
loop_
_entity_poly.entity_id
_entity_poly.type
_entity_poly.pdbx_seq_one_letter_code
_entity_poly.pdbx_strand_id
1 'polypeptide(L)'
;MDLVDIGVNLAHDSFDHDREALVERAVAAGVRRFIITGTDIAGSRKALAMSTANPGFHCTAGVHPHHAADLDADGVKALRELLAARGIEVAQATLSRDIRHLGLIKAPDDQGGSAYVVPAGGADVTPTLSRLLPALYVGADGV
;
A
#
# COMPACT_ATOMS: atom_id res chain seq x y z
N MET A 1 -13.15 -1.77 22.30
CA MET A 1 -13.44 -1.37 20.90
C MET A 1 -12.82 -2.42 19.99
N ASP A 2 -13.49 -2.82 18.90
CA ASP A 2 -12.97 -3.80 17.94
C ASP A 2 -12.20 -3.07 16.83
N LEU A 3 -10.88 -2.88 17.03
CA LEU A 3 -10.05 -2.08 16.13
C LEU A 3 -9.37 -2.94 15.06
N VAL A 4 -9.18 -2.35 13.88
CA VAL A 4 -8.43 -2.95 12.77
C VAL A 4 -7.25 -2.05 12.44
N ASP A 5 -6.04 -2.60 12.45
CA ASP A 5 -4.84 -1.91 11.96
C ASP A 5 -4.60 -2.31 10.50
N ILE A 6 -4.70 -1.34 9.59
CA ILE A 6 -4.76 -1.58 8.14
C ILE A 6 -3.41 -1.48 7.43
N GLY A 7 -2.34 -1.08 8.12
CA GLY A 7 -1.07 -0.71 7.51
C GLY A 7 0.14 -1.25 8.28
N VAL A 8 0.17 -2.56 8.51
CA VAL A 8 1.10 -3.17 9.47
C VAL A 8 2.30 -3.78 8.74
N ASN A 9 3.51 -3.33 9.06
CA ASN A 9 4.75 -3.84 8.44
C ASN A 9 5.42 -4.96 9.26
N LEU A 10 4.66 -5.79 9.97
CA LEU A 10 5.19 -6.83 10.88
C LEU A 10 6.04 -7.91 10.19
N ALA A 11 5.89 -8.08 8.87
CA ALA A 11 6.68 -9.00 8.07
C ALA A 11 8.14 -8.52 7.83
N HIS A 12 8.48 -7.30 8.26
CA HIS A 12 9.83 -6.76 8.19
C HIS A 12 10.72 -7.27 9.34
N ASP A 13 11.99 -7.52 9.05
CA ASP A 13 12.94 -8.18 9.97
C ASP A 13 13.26 -7.31 11.20
N SER A 14 13.05 -5.99 11.11
CA SER A 14 13.19 -5.07 12.25
C SER A 14 12.31 -5.44 13.45
N PHE A 15 11.20 -6.16 13.22
CA PHE A 15 10.29 -6.60 14.28
C PHE A 15 10.62 -8.00 14.79
N ASP A 16 11.61 -8.73 14.25
CA ASP A 16 11.87 -10.12 14.67
C ASP A 16 12.12 -10.26 16.17
N HIS A 17 12.76 -9.26 16.79
CA HIS A 17 13.12 -9.29 18.20
C HIS A 17 11.94 -9.06 19.17
N ASP A 18 10.84 -8.45 18.73
CA ASP A 18 9.74 -8.04 19.62
C ASP A 18 8.33 -8.22 19.02
N ARG A 19 8.21 -8.89 17.86
CA ARG A 19 6.96 -9.06 17.10
C ARG A 19 5.81 -9.54 17.97
N GLU A 20 6.02 -10.62 18.72
CA GLU A 20 4.99 -11.22 19.57
C GLU A 20 4.54 -10.25 20.66
N ALA A 21 5.49 -9.65 21.38
CA ALA A 21 5.20 -8.66 22.41
C ALA A 21 4.49 -7.42 21.85
N LEU A 22 4.81 -6.98 20.63
CA LEU A 22 4.12 -5.89 19.95
C LEU A 22 2.66 -6.25 19.65
N VAL A 23 2.42 -7.44 19.09
CA VAL A 23 1.08 -7.95 18.81
C VAL A 23 0.26 -8.06 20.09
N GLU A 24 0.83 -8.58 21.17
CA GLU A 24 0.17 -8.67 22.48
C GLU A 24 -0.28 -7.30 22.99
N ARG A 25 0.60 -6.29 22.90
CA ARG A 25 0.27 -4.91 23.28
C ARG A 25 -0.86 -4.34 22.41
N ALA A 26 -0.83 -4.59 21.10
CA ALA A 26 -1.89 -4.14 20.19
C ALA A 26 -3.24 -4.80 20.51
N VAL A 27 -3.23 -6.10 20.81
CA VAL A 27 -4.43 -6.84 21.23
C VAL A 27 -4.98 -6.33 22.56
N ALA A 28 -4.11 -6.05 23.54
CA ALA A 28 -4.49 -5.45 24.82
C ALA A 28 -5.13 -4.07 24.65
N ALA A 29 -4.70 -3.31 23.64
CA ALA A 29 -5.29 -2.01 23.27
C ALA A 29 -6.61 -2.12 22.47
N GLY A 30 -7.04 -3.33 22.10
CA GLY A 30 -8.29 -3.59 21.40
C GLY A 30 -8.17 -3.80 19.89
N VAL A 31 -6.95 -3.91 19.33
CA VAL A 31 -6.75 -4.32 17.93
C VAL A 31 -7.00 -5.81 17.79
N ARG A 32 -7.99 -6.19 16.98
CA ARG A 32 -8.37 -7.59 16.76
C ARG A 32 -8.08 -8.10 15.37
N ARG A 33 -7.85 -7.18 14.42
CA ARG A 33 -7.51 -7.52 13.04
C ARG A 33 -6.33 -6.70 12.55
N PHE A 34 -5.48 -7.34 11.77
CA PHE A 34 -4.24 -6.75 11.25
C PHE A 34 -4.18 -6.97 9.74
N ILE A 35 -3.83 -5.95 8.96
CA ILE A 35 -3.53 -6.09 7.54
C ILE A 35 -2.03 -5.88 7.35
N ILE A 36 -1.32 -6.99 7.11
CA ILE A 36 0.12 -7.01 6.91
C ILE A 36 0.45 -6.57 5.49
N THR A 37 1.26 -5.52 5.35
CA THR A 37 1.55 -4.93 4.04
C THR A 37 2.71 -5.65 3.36
N GLY A 38 2.47 -6.21 2.18
CA GLY A 38 3.52 -6.72 1.29
C GLY A 38 4.03 -5.61 0.38
N THR A 39 5.32 -5.29 0.47
CA THR A 39 5.98 -4.20 -0.28
C THR A 39 6.90 -4.66 -1.40
N ASP A 40 7.17 -5.96 -1.49
CA ASP A 40 7.89 -6.63 -2.57
C ASP A 40 7.48 -8.11 -2.61
N ILE A 41 8.08 -8.93 -3.48
CA ILE A 41 7.75 -10.36 -3.59
C ILE A 41 8.07 -11.12 -2.29
N ALA A 42 9.24 -10.91 -1.71
CA ALA A 42 9.68 -11.62 -0.51
C ALA A 42 8.83 -11.23 0.71
N GLY A 43 8.60 -9.93 0.89
CA GLY A 43 7.71 -9.36 1.90
C GLY A 43 6.27 -9.82 1.72
N SER A 44 5.76 -9.91 0.48
CA SER A 44 4.42 -10.44 0.20
C SER A 44 4.29 -11.92 0.58
N ARG A 45 5.33 -12.74 0.35
CA ARG A 45 5.37 -14.15 0.78
C ARG A 45 5.40 -14.28 2.31
N LYS A 46 6.22 -13.48 2.99
CA LYS A 46 6.27 -13.42 4.47
C LYS A 46 4.93 -12.99 5.05
N ALA A 47 4.31 -11.94 4.49
CA ALA A 47 3.00 -11.44 4.91
C ALA A 47 1.90 -12.48 4.71
N LEU A 48 1.91 -13.22 3.58
CA LEU A 48 0.99 -14.32 3.34
C LEU A 48 1.13 -15.40 4.42
N ALA A 49 2.35 -15.91 4.64
CA ALA A 49 2.61 -16.95 5.63
C ALA A 49 2.13 -16.54 7.03
N MET A 50 2.40 -15.28 7.42
CA MET A 50 1.93 -14.73 8.69
C MET A 50 0.39 -14.67 8.77
N SER A 51 -0.27 -14.22 7.70
CA SER A 51 -1.75 -14.16 7.68
C SER A 51 -2.41 -15.53 7.71
N THR A 52 -1.78 -16.54 7.11
CA THR A 52 -2.28 -17.93 7.14
C THR A 52 -2.12 -18.55 8.53
N ALA A 53 -1.03 -18.25 9.24
CA ALA A 53 -0.75 -18.83 10.55
C ALA A 53 -1.56 -18.19 11.70
N ASN A 54 -2.03 -16.95 11.53
CA ASN A 54 -2.62 -16.17 12.63
C ASN A 54 -4.07 -15.75 12.33
N PRO A 55 -5.07 -16.28 13.06
CA PRO A 55 -6.45 -15.83 12.96
C PRO A 55 -6.58 -14.32 13.21
N GLY A 56 -7.35 -13.63 12.38
CA GLY A 56 -7.50 -12.17 12.43
C GLY A 56 -6.41 -11.40 11.66
N PHE A 57 -5.41 -12.08 11.12
CA PHE A 57 -4.40 -11.46 10.26
C PHE A 57 -4.81 -11.61 8.79
N HIS A 58 -4.66 -10.53 8.05
CA HIS A 58 -4.87 -10.43 6.62
C HIS A 58 -3.59 -9.87 6.00
N CYS A 59 -3.43 -9.96 4.69
CA CYS A 59 -2.25 -9.42 4.02
C CYS A 59 -2.60 -8.79 2.68
N THR A 60 -1.76 -7.84 2.25
CA THR A 60 -1.67 -7.40 0.86
C THR A 60 -0.51 -8.11 0.17
N ALA A 61 -0.55 -8.17 -1.15
CA ALA A 61 0.58 -8.58 -1.98
C ALA A 61 0.78 -7.53 -3.06
N GLY A 62 2.01 -7.05 -3.22
CA GLY A 62 2.32 -5.98 -4.14
C GLY A 62 3.80 -5.58 -4.12
N VAL A 63 4.15 -4.64 -4.98
CA VAL A 63 5.49 -4.04 -5.03
C VAL A 63 5.37 -2.54 -4.84
N HIS A 64 6.08 -2.02 -3.83
CA HIS A 64 6.13 -0.61 -3.50
C HIS A 64 6.79 0.18 -4.65
N PRO A 65 6.38 1.44 -4.93
CA PRO A 65 6.93 2.25 -6.02
C PRO A 65 8.46 2.33 -6.08
N HIS A 66 9.14 2.25 -4.93
CA HIS A 66 10.61 2.25 -4.86
C HIS A 66 11.25 0.96 -5.41
N HIS A 67 10.54 -0.17 -5.39
CA HIS A 67 10.98 -1.47 -5.91
C HIS A 67 10.36 -1.79 -7.28
N ALA A 68 9.60 -0.84 -7.85
CA ALA A 68 8.89 -1.07 -9.11
C ALA A 68 9.81 -1.24 -10.32
N ALA A 69 11.06 -0.77 -10.23
CA ALA A 69 12.08 -0.98 -11.26
C ALA A 69 12.59 -2.43 -11.29
N ASP A 70 12.52 -3.13 -10.16
CA ASP A 70 13.00 -4.50 -10.00
C ASP A 70 11.91 -5.55 -10.34
N LEU A 71 10.71 -5.10 -10.70
CA LEU A 71 9.60 -5.97 -11.00
C LEU A 71 9.55 -6.34 -12.48
N ASP A 72 9.93 -7.57 -12.76
CA ASP A 72 9.86 -8.20 -14.07
C ASP A 72 8.58 -9.05 -14.25
N ALA A 73 8.46 -9.71 -15.39
CA ALA A 73 7.31 -10.55 -15.73
C ALA A 73 7.14 -11.74 -14.75
N ASP A 74 8.24 -12.27 -14.24
CA ASP A 74 8.23 -13.40 -13.31
C ASP A 74 7.76 -12.97 -11.92
N GLY A 75 8.15 -11.79 -11.45
CA GLY A 75 7.61 -11.20 -10.22
C GLY A 75 6.11 -10.92 -10.30
N VAL A 76 5.62 -10.44 -11.45
CA VAL A 76 4.17 -10.27 -11.70
C VAL A 76 3.44 -11.61 -11.65
N LYS A 77 4.01 -12.66 -12.26
CA LYS A 77 3.46 -14.02 -12.21
C LYS A 77 3.40 -14.55 -10.77
N ALA A 78 4.47 -14.37 -10.00
CA ALA A 78 4.53 -14.78 -8.59
C ALA A 78 3.45 -14.10 -7.73
N LEU A 79 3.18 -12.81 -7.94
CA LEU A 79 2.09 -12.12 -7.24
C LEU A 79 0.72 -12.70 -7.58
N ARG A 80 0.46 -13.00 -8.87
CA ARG A 80 -0.78 -13.64 -9.29
C ARG A 80 -0.98 -15.01 -8.66
N GLU A 81 0.06 -15.83 -8.60
CA GLU A 81 0.01 -17.15 -7.97
C GLU A 81 -0.32 -17.08 -6.47
N LEU A 82 0.27 -16.11 -5.75
CA LEU A 82 -0.01 -15.88 -4.34
C LEU A 82 -1.47 -15.46 -4.09
N LEU A 83 -2.03 -14.63 -4.97
CA LEU A 83 -3.42 -14.19 -4.88
C LEU A 83 -4.40 -15.33 -5.24
N ALA A 84 -4.08 -16.10 -6.29
CA ALA A 84 -4.86 -17.26 -6.70
C ALA A 84 -4.91 -18.34 -5.60
N ALA A 85 -3.82 -18.55 -4.86
CA ALA A 85 -3.79 -19.48 -3.71
C ALA A 85 -4.78 -19.09 -2.59
N ARG A 86 -5.26 -17.85 -2.57
CA ARG A 86 -6.33 -17.37 -1.67
C ARG A 86 -7.72 -17.36 -2.31
N GLY A 87 -7.87 -17.93 -3.50
CA GLY A 87 -9.11 -17.88 -4.28
C GLY A 87 -9.40 -16.51 -4.89
N ILE A 88 -8.39 -15.65 -5.02
CA ILE A 88 -8.54 -14.31 -5.60
C ILE A 88 -8.00 -14.36 -7.03
N GLU A 89 -8.92 -14.38 -8.02
CA GLU A 89 -8.54 -14.26 -9.43
C GLU A 89 -8.21 -12.81 -9.80
N VAL A 90 -7.04 -12.61 -10.42
CA VAL A 90 -6.54 -11.27 -10.75
C VAL A 90 -6.20 -11.19 -12.23
N ALA A 91 -7.03 -10.49 -12.99
CA ALA A 91 -6.81 -10.21 -14.41
C ALA A 91 -5.59 -9.29 -14.63
N GLN A 92 -5.35 -8.32 -13.74
CA GLN A 92 -4.18 -7.43 -13.76
C GLN A 92 -3.77 -7.04 -12.32
N ALA A 93 -2.48 -7.17 -11.99
CA ALA A 93 -1.90 -6.55 -10.80
C ALA A 93 -1.65 -5.07 -11.13
N THR A 94 -2.32 -4.14 -10.46
CA THR A 94 -2.05 -2.72 -10.61
C THR A 94 -0.78 -2.38 -9.83
N LEU A 95 0.30 -2.12 -10.57
CA LEU A 95 1.46 -1.46 -10.02
C LEU A 95 1.17 0.03 -9.93
N SER A 96 1.69 0.71 -8.91
CA SER A 96 1.72 2.18 -8.93
C SER A 96 2.44 2.73 -10.16
N ARG A 97 3.25 1.90 -10.84
CA ARG A 97 3.79 2.16 -12.18
C ARG A 97 2.69 2.33 -13.22
N ASP A 98 1.64 1.52 -13.20
CA ASP A 98 0.51 1.64 -14.13
C ASP A 98 -0.28 2.90 -13.82
N ILE A 99 -0.46 3.27 -12.55
CA ILE A 99 -1.05 4.57 -12.16
C ILE A 99 -0.23 5.73 -12.73
N ARG A 100 1.10 5.71 -12.59
CA ARG A 100 1.96 6.76 -13.19
C ARG A 100 2.02 6.70 -14.72
N HIS A 101 2.08 5.51 -15.31
CA HIS A 101 2.17 5.32 -16.76
C HIS A 101 0.86 5.70 -17.47
N LEU A 102 -0.28 5.37 -16.86
CA LEU A 102 -1.61 5.77 -17.31
C LEU A 102 -1.96 7.21 -16.93
N GLY A 103 -1.09 7.91 -16.18
CA GLY A 103 -1.32 9.29 -15.74
C GLY A 103 -2.50 9.45 -14.78
N LEU A 104 -2.88 8.40 -14.06
CA LEU A 104 -4.04 8.42 -13.18
C LEU A 104 -3.78 9.29 -11.94
N ILE A 105 -4.71 10.20 -11.66
CA ILE A 105 -4.71 11.00 -10.43
C ILE A 105 -5.87 10.56 -9.53
N LYS A 106 -5.66 10.63 -8.22
CA LYS A 106 -6.74 10.43 -7.25
C LYS A 106 -7.58 11.71 -7.18
N ALA A 107 -8.83 11.65 -7.61
CA ALA A 107 -9.79 12.74 -7.57
C ALA A 107 -10.93 12.44 -6.59
N PRO A 108 -11.44 13.44 -5.87
CA PRO A 108 -12.64 13.27 -5.04
C PRO A 108 -13.86 13.00 -5.93
N ASP A 109 -14.79 12.18 -5.45
CA ASP A 109 -16.10 12.00 -6.07
C ASP A 109 -17.18 12.89 -5.42
N ASP A 110 -18.34 12.95 -6.07
CA ASP A 110 -19.51 13.74 -5.67
C ASP A 110 -20.21 13.22 -4.41
N GLN A 111 -19.83 12.04 -3.92
CA GLN A 111 -20.37 11.40 -2.72
C GLN A 111 -19.40 11.44 -1.54
N GLY A 112 -18.31 12.20 -1.64
CA GLY A 112 -17.30 12.36 -0.59
C GLY A 112 -16.29 11.21 -0.52
N GLY A 113 -16.30 10.31 -1.49
CA GLY A 113 -15.27 9.30 -1.73
C GLY A 113 -14.17 9.82 -2.65
N SER A 114 -13.40 8.90 -3.22
CA SER A 114 -12.34 9.24 -4.17
C SER A 114 -12.11 8.10 -5.16
N ALA A 115 -11.86 8.45 -6.42
CA ALA A 115 -11.57 7.52 -7.49
C ALA A 115 -10.30 7.93 -8.25
N TYR A 116 -9.66 6.98 -8.93
CA TYR A 116 -8.58 7.28 -9.86
C TYR A 116 -9.15 7.62 -11.23
N VAL A 117 -8.77 8.77 -11.77
CA VAL A 117 -9.25 9.28 -13.06
C VAL A 117 -8.07 9.62 -13.97
N VAL A 118 -8.24 9.47 -15.29
CA VAL A 118 -7.29 10.00 -16.27
C VAL A 118 -7.60 11.50 -16.45
N PRO A 119 -6.65 12.42 -16.16
CA PRO A 119 -6.86 13.84 -16.38
C PRO A 119 -7.11 14.12 -17.87
N ALA A 120 -8.12 14.92 -18.17
CA ALA A 120 -8.36 15.45 -19.52
C ALA A 120 -7.23 16.42 -19.90
N GLY A 121 -6.08 15.89 -20.31
CA GLY A 121 -4.86 16.67 -20.57
C GLY A 121 -3.54 15.87 -20.64
N GLY A 122 -3.55 14.59 -20.26
CA GLY A 122 -2.33 13.74 -20.28
C GLY A 122 -1.54 13.77 -18.96
N ALA A 123 -0.58 12.84 -18.84
CA ALA A 123 0.14 12.51 -17.60
C ALA A 123 1.16 13.59 -17.13
N ASP A 124 1.42 14.61 -17.94
CA ASP A 124 2.40 15.66 -17.67
C ASP A 124 1.74 16.88 -17.05
N VAL A 125 1.13 16.71 -15.88
CA VAL A 125 0.61 17.83 -15.09
C VAL A 125 1.69 18.22 -14.09
N THR A 126 2.70 18.96 -14.56
CA THR A 126 3.55 19.72 -13.64
C THR A 126 2.64 20.72 -12.94
N PRO A 127 2.40 20.60 -11.62
CA PRO A 127 1.49 21.51 -10.95
C PRO A 127 2.10 22.91 -11.00
N THR A 128 1.30 23.92 -11.32
CA THR A 128 1.82 25.30 -11.34
C THR A 128 2.32 25.67 -9.95
N LEU A 129 3.39 26.45 -9.87
CA LEU A 129 3.95 26.91 -8.60
C LEU A 129 2.88 27.59 -7.73
N SER A 130 1.97 28.34 -8.34
CA SER A 130 0.80 28.95 -7.70
C SER A 130 -0.15 27.95 -7.03
N ARG A 131 -0.24 26.72 -7.54
CA ARG A 131 -1.08 25.66 -6.98
C ARG A 131 -0.41 24.94 -5.81
N LEU A 132 0.92 24.87 -5.80
CA LEU A 132 1.69 24.17 -4.75
C LEU A 132 2.02 25.05 -3.57
N LEU A 133 2.27 26.34 -3.81
CA LEU A 133 2.69 27.31 -2.80
C LEU A 133 1.81 27.30 -1.55
N PRO A 134 0.46 27.32 -1.61
CA PRO A 134 -0.36 27.37 -0.39
C PRO A 134 -0.18 26.16 0.54
N ALA A 135 0.12 24.98 -0.01
CA ALA A 135 0.32 23.75 0.76
C ALA A 135 1.75 23.61 1.31
N LEU A 136 2.71 24.31 0.70
CA LEU A 136 4.14 24.21 1.02
C LEU A 136 4.69 25.46 1.72
N TYR A 137 3.89 26.52 1.80
CA TYR A 137 4.28 27.78 2.42
C TYR A 137 4.17 27.68 3.95
N VAL A 138 5.33 27.53 4.59
CA VAL A 138 5.46 27.49 6.06
C VAL A 138 5.62 28.90 6.65
N GLY A 139 5.89 29.91 5.82
CA GLY A 139 6.03 31.32 6.19
C GLY A 139 7.01 32.05 5.26
N ALA A 140 6.95 33.37 5.22
CA ALA A 140 7.99 34.23 4.68
C ALA A 140 8.15 35.41 5.63
N ASP A 141 9.34 35.52 6.21
CA ASP A 141 9.71 36.68 6.99
C ASP A 141 10.11 37.79 6.01
N GLY A 142 9.32 38.87 5.99
CA GLY A 142 9.65 40.08 5.27
C GLY A 142 10.76 40.86 5.98
N VAL A 143 11.64 41.48 5.21
CA VAL A 143 12.62 42.46 5.71
C VAL A 143 11.92 43.80 5.92
#